data_AF-A0A821DEL3-F1
#
_entry.id   AF-A0A821DEL3-F1
#
_cell.length_a   1.000
_cell.length_b   1.000
_cell.length_c   1.000
_cell.angle_alpha   90.00
_cell.angle_beta   90.00
_cell.angle_gamma   90.00
#
_symmetry.space_group_name_H-M   'P 1'
#
loop_
_entity.id
_entity.type
_entity.pdbx_description
1 polymer ?
#
loop_
_entity_poly.entity_id
_entity_poly.type
_entity_poly.pdbx_seq_one_letter_code
_entity_poly.pdbx_strand_id
1 'polypeptide(L)'
;MSKNNFESYCKHILMPYQDRIYSMCITNLLIFYLSSPLHTPSQYPQLQILILKNTESNRISNFLPHLSSLPKLSSLILMPIDCFYNVNTLYHTSFRLHILKYLKVSLNESYTDEPLSIAKNHYSLIEHFVVDSKWSIDHLKVSLSYLPQLRRLSYKELLNSYFIETCSEHLILSNLAHLSFQDENI
;
A
#
# COMPACT_ATOMS: atom_id res chain seq x y z
N MET A 1 -15.12 21.27 -14.59
CA MET A 1 -14.33 20.80 -15.76
C MET A 1 -15.01 19.56 -16.32
N SER A 2 -15.19 19.46 -17.63
CA SER A 2 -15.62 18.19 -18.25
C SER A 2 -14.47 17.17 -18.20
N LYS A 3 -14.80 15.87 -18.13
CA LYS A 3 -13.82 14.78 -18.12
C LYS A 3 -12.82 14.86 -19.28
N ASN A 4 -13.32 15.15 -20.49
CA ASN A 4 -12.50 15.24 -21.71
C ASN A 4 -11.49 16.42 -21.65
N ASN A 5 -11.86 17.54 -21.04
CA ASN A 5 -10.94 18.68 -20.90
C ASN A 5 -9.82 18.35 -19.90
N PHE A 6 -10.12 17.60 -18.84
CA PHE A 6 -9.12 17.17 -17.86
C PHE A 6 -8.17 16.11 -18.41
N GLU A 7 -8.68 15.13 -19.17
CA GLU A 7 -7.84 14.12 -19.84
C GLU A 7 -6.89 14.76 -20.85
N SER A 8 -7.40 15.67 -21.68
CA SER A 8 -6.56 16.44 -22.62
C SER A 8 -5.49 17.25 -21.87
N TYR A 9 -5.86 17.91 -20.78
CA TYR A 9 -4.91 18.67 -19.95
C TYR A 9 -3.80 17.77 -19.39
N CYS A 10 -4.16 16.62 -18.79
CA CYS A 10 -3.20 15.66 -18.26
C CYS A 10 -2.28 15.13 -19.37
N LYS A 11 -2.82 14.85 -20.56
CA LYS A 11 -2.04 14.38 -21.70
C LYS A 11 -0.96 15.36 -22.11
N HIS A 12 -1.30 16.65 -22.21
CA HIS A 12 -0.35 17.68 -22.63
C HIS A 12 0.74 17.97 -21.59
N ILE A 13 0.44 17.75 -20.30
CA ILE A 13 1.37 18.08 -19.21
C ILE A 13 2.20 16.88 -18.78
N LEU A 14 1.62 15.67 -18.70
CA LEU A 14 2.29 14.49 -18.16
C LEU A 14 3.03 13.69 -19.23
N MET A 15 2.41 13.46 -20.39
CA MET A 15 3.01 12.56 -21.41
C MET A 15 4.38 13.02 -21.91
N PRO A 16 4.67 14.33 -22.13
CA PRO A 16 6.00 14.74 -22.58
C PRO A 16 7.13 14.41 -21.60
N TYR A 17 6.80 14.18 -20.32
CA TYR A 17 7.76 13.94 -19.26
C TYR A 17 7.65 12.54 -18.63
N GLN A 18 6.87 11.63 -19.23
CA GLN A 18 6.57 10.32 -18.66
C GLN A 18 7.83 9.50 -18.33
N ASP A 19 8.86 9.58 -19.19
CA ASP A 19 10.15 8.89 -19.01
C ASP A 19 11.06 9.56 -17.96
N ARG A 20 10.69 10.74 -17.47
CA ARG A 20 11.46 11.51 -16.48
C ARG A 20 10.80 11.55 -15.10
N ILE A 21 9.53 11.16 -15.01
CA ILE A 21 8.79 11.19 -13.75
C ILE A 21 9.25 10.03 -12.87
N TYR A 22 9.98 10.39 -11.82
CA TYR A 22 10.49 9.48 -10.79
C TYR A 22 9.55 9.33 -9.60
N SER A 23 8.78 10.39 -9.29
CA SER A 23 7.87 10.44 -8.15
C SER A 23 6.56 11.08 -8.56
N MET A 24 5.45 10.50 -8.12
CA MET A 24 4.12 11.02 -8.39
C MET A 24 3.26 10.99 -7.12
N CYS A 25 2.64 12.14 -6.84
CA CYS A 25 1.59 12.26 -5.84
C CYS A 25 0.26 12.47 -6.56
N ILE A 26 -0.64 11.50 -6.41
CA ILE A 26 -1.93 11.43 -7.09
C ILE A 26 -3.02 11.67 -6.06
N THR A 27 -3.96 12.54 -6.41
CA THR A 27 -5.24 12.72 -5.72
C THR A 27 -6.39 12.21 -6.59
N ASN A 28 -7.60 12.17 -6.04
CA ASN A 28 -8.79 11.56 -6.64
C ASN A 28 -9.05 11.79 -8.15
N LEU A 29 -8.73 12.95 -8.73
CA LEU A 29 -8.99 13.20 -10.15
C LEU A 29 -7.97 12.51 -11.07
N LEU A 30 -6.70 12.47 -10.68
CA LEU A 30 -5.64 11.88 -11.49
C LEU A 30 -5.70 10.35 -11.52
N ILE A 31 -6.26 9.71 -10.50
CA ILE A 31 -6.39 8.24 -10.51
C ILE A 31 -7.35 7.76 -11.59
N PHE A 32 -8.40 8.52 -11.93
CA PHE A 32 -9.29 8.19 -13.04
C PHE A 32 -8.55 8.21 -14.38
N TYR A 33 -7.68 9.21 -14.57
CA TYR A 33 -6.87 9.30 -15.76
C TYR A 33 -5.95 8.07 -15.87
N LEU A 34 -5.26 7.71 -14.79
CA LEU A 34 -4.27 6.63 -14.77
C LEU A 34 -4.85 5.21 -14.63
N SER A 35 -6.14 5.10 -14.32
CA SER A 35 -6.88 3.82 -14.34
C SER A 35 -7.59 3.59 -15.66
N SER A 36 -7.53 4.55 -16.59
CA SER A 36 -8.12 4.39 -17.92
C SER A 36 -7.31 3.37 -18.72
N PRO A 37 -7.96 2.49 -19.51
CA PRO A 37 -7.23 1.55 -20.37
C PRO A 37 -6.32 2.24 -21.39
N LEU A 38 -6.57 3.53 -21.69
CA LEU A 38 -5.75 4.35 -22.58
C LEU A 38 -4.46 4.89 -21.91
N HIS A 39 -4.41 4.88 -20.58
CA HIS A 39 -3.38 5.52 -19.79
C HIS A 39 -3.00 4.60 -18.64
N THR A 40 -2.06 3.70 -18.91
CA THR A 40 -1.60 2.71 -17.94
C THR A 40 -0.42 3.23 -17.13
N PRO A 41 -0.25 2.79 -15.87
CA PRO A 41 0.93 3.13 -15.07
C PRO A 41 2.25 2.80 -15.77
N SER A 42 2.27 1.76 -16.60
CA SER A 42 3.44 1.35 -17.39
C SER A 42 4.01 2.45 -18.31
N GLN A 43 3.27 3.53 -18.57
CA GLN A 43 3.75 4.72 -19.29
C GLN A 43 4.84 5.48 -18.53
N TYR A 44 5.03 5.21 -17.23
CA TYR A 44 6.03 5.87 -16.38
C TYR A 44 7.14 4.89 -15.97
N PRO A 45 8.05 4.51 -16.88
CA PRO A 45 9.04 3.45 -16.64
C PRO A 45 10.07 3.80 -15.56
N GLN A 46 10.23 5.09 -15.24
CA GLN A 46 11.15 5.56 -14.20
C GLN A 46 10.49 5.80 -12.84
N LEU A 47 9.18 5.58 -12.72
CA LEU A 47 8.45 5.85 -11.49
C LEU A 47 8.91 4.92 -10.35
N GLN A 48 9.44 5.51 -9.28
CA GLN A 48 9.96 4.82 -8.11
C GLN A 48 9.12 5.10 -6.85
N ILE A 49 8.52 6.28 -6.77
CA ILE A 49 7.71 6.70 -5.63
C ILE A 49 6.29 7.01 -6.11
N LEU A 50 5.32 6.38 -5.47
CA LEU A 50 3.91 6.66 -5.70
C LEU A 50 3.21 6.98 -4.37
N ILE A 51 2.51 8.11 -4.35
CA ILE A 51 1.70 8.55 -3.22
C ILE A 51 0.26 8.68 -3.71
N LEU A 52 -0.65 7.87 -3.16
CA LEU A 52 -2.09 8.00 -3.37
C LEU A 52 -2.67 8.69 -2.16
N LYS A 53 -2.85 10.01 -2.26
CA LYS A 53 -3.30 10.85 -1.15
C LYS A 53 -4.68 11.41 -1.42
N ASN A 54 -5.54 11.35 -0.41
CA ASN A 54 -6.90 11.83 -0.50
C ASN A 54 -7.65 11.19 -1.69
N THR A 55 -7.56 9.87 -1.76
CA THR A 55 -8.15 9.07 -2.83
C THR A 55 -9.19 8.12 -2.27
N GLU A 56 -10.31 7.92 -2.96
CA GLU A 56 -11.33 6.96 -2.53
C GLU A 56 -10.76 5.53 -2.49
N SER A 57 -11.10 4.78 -1.45
CA SER A 57 -10.64 3.42 -1.18
C SER A 57 -10.87 2.47 -2.35
N ASN A 58 -12.08 2.50 -2.93
CA ASN A 58 -12.44 1.71 -4.11
C ASN A 58 -11.56 2.01 -5.34
N ARG A 59 -11.13 3.26 -5.53
CA ARG A 59 -10.24 3.65 -6.63
C ARG A 59 -8.84 3.14 -6.38
N ILE A 60 -8.36 3.23 -5.14
CA ILE A 60 -7.08 2.62 -4.76
C ILE A 60 -7.11 1.12 -5.03
N SER A 61 -8.16 0.41 -4.61
CA SER A 61 -8.32 -1.03 -4.83
C SER A 61 -8.32 -1.39 -6.33
N ASN A 62 -9.02 -0.62 -7.15
CA ASN A 62 -9.05 -0.84 -8.60
C ASN A 62 -7.70 -0.53 -9.26
N PHE A 63 -6.96 0.45 -8.73
CA PHE A 63 -5.68 0.89 -9.30
C PHE A 63 -4.50 0.00 -8.90
N LEU A 64 -4.52 -0.56 -7.69
CA LEU A 64 -3.41 -1.33 -7.11
C LEU A 64 -2.89 -2.46 -8.01
N PRO A 65 -3.74 -3.30 -8.64
CA PRO A 65 -3.29 -4.38 -9.51
C PRO A 65 -2.41 -3.90 -10.67
N HIS A 66 -2.65 -2.68 -11.17
CA HIS A 66 -1.88 -2.10 -12.27
C HIS A 66 -0.46 -1.67 -11.87
N LEU A 67 -0.18 -1.51 -10.57
CA LEU A 67 1.15 -1.14 -10.08
C LEU A 67 2.20 -2.22 -10.31
N SER A 68 1.78 -3.47 -10.48
CA SER A 68 2.66 -4.58 -10.87
C SER A 68 3.39 -4.34 -12.19
N SER A 69 2.85 -3.48 -13.06
CA SER A 69 3.45 -3.11 -14.34
C SER A 69 4.58 -2.07 -14.24
N LEU A 70 4.79 -1.48 -13.06
CA LEU A 70 5.82 -0.46 -12.84
C LEU A 70 7.15 -1.12 -12.45
N PRO A 71 8.17 -1.12 -13.32
CA PRO A 71 9.39 -1.90 -13.11
C PRO A 71 10.34 -1.32 -12.06
N LYS A 72 10.09 -0.10 -11.57
CA LYS A 72 10.97 0.60 -10.62
C LYS A 72 10.27 1.07 -9.34
N LEU A 73 8.98 0.79 -9.17
CA LEU A 73 8.20 1.23 -8.00
C LEU A 73 8.71 0.64 -6.69
N SER A 74 9.60 1.34 -6.00
CA SER A 74 10.20 0.94 -4.74
C SER A 74 9.48 1.48 -3.50
N SER A 75 8.65 2.51 -3.64
CA SER A 75 7.95 3.17 -2.53
C SER A 75 6.49 3.44 -2.86
N LEU A 76 5.60 3.00 -1.97
CA LEU A 76 4.16 3.20 -2.07
C LEU A 76 3.61 3.79 -0.77
N ILE A 77 2.82 4.85 -0.89
CA ILE A 77 2.12 5.50 0.22
C ILE A 77 0.63 5.57 -0.11
N LEU A 78 -0.20 5.01 0.76
CA LEU A 78 -1.65 4.95 0.62
C LEU A 78 -2.30 5.73 1.75
N MET A 79 -3.07 6.76 1.41
CA MET A 79 -3.81 7.60 2.36
C MET A 79 -5.22 7.87 1.81
N PRO A 80 -6.14 6.88 1.91
CA PRO A 80 -7.52 7.06 1.50
C PRO A 80 -8.24 8.17 2.28
N ILE A 81 -9.29 8.75 1.67
CA ILE A 81 -10.17 9.71 2.37
C ILE A 81 -11.25 9.06 3.22
N ASP A 82 -11.67 7.85 2.83
CA ASP A 82 -12.82 7.12 3.33
C ASP A 82 -12.39 5.82 4.02
N CYS A 83 -13.35 5.12 4.62
CA CYS A 83 -13.11 3.82 5.24
C CYS A 83 -12.67 2.81 4.17
N PHE A 84 -11.66 2.02 4.48
CA PHE A 84 -11.16 1.02 3.53
C PHE A 84 -11.82 -0.34 3.80
N TYR A 85 -12.62 -0.81 2.85
CA TYR A 85 -13.17 -2.16 2.86
C TYR A 85 -12.19 -3.14 2.24
N ASN A 86 -12.10 -4.35 2.81
CA ASN A 86 -11.23 -5.42 2.33
C ASN A 86 -9.73 -5.05 2.36
N VAL A 87 -9.28 -4.55 3.50
CA VAL A 87 -7.88 -4.17 3.76
C VAL A 87 -6.90 -5.31 3.53
N ASN A 88 -7.35 -6.55 3.72
CA ASN A 88 -6.51 -7.73 3.50
C ASN A 88 -6.15 -7.91 2.03
N THR A 89 -7.07 -7.61 1.11
CA THR A 89 -6.75 -7.57 -0.33
C THR A 89 -5.75 -6.47 -0.66
N LEU A 90 -5.83 -5.30 -0.01
CA LEU A 90 -4.86 -4.22 -0.17
C LEU A 90 -3.45 -4.66 0.25
N TYR A 91 -3.30 -5.28 1.42
CA TYR A 91 -1.99 -5.74 1.89
C TYR A 91 -1.45 -6.87 1.02
N HIS A 92 -2.27 -7.88 0.72
CA HIS A 92 -1.87 -8.98 -0.13
C HIS A 92 -1.41 -8.52 -1.52
N THR A 93 -2.12 -7.58 -2.13
CA THR A 93 -1.75 -7.03 -3.45
C THR A 93 -0.48 -6.18 -3.35
N SER A 94 -0.33 -5.38 -2.30
CA SER A 94 0.88 -4.57 -2.05
C SER A 94 2.11 -5.43 -1.80
N PHE A 95 1.99 -6.51 -1.02
CA PHE A 95 3.09 -7.41 -0.67
C PHE A 95 3.60 -8.19 -1.89
N ARG A 96 2.76 -8.38 -2.92
CA ARG A 96 3.14 -9.01 -4.20
C ARG A 96 3.91 -8.09 -5.15
N LEU A 97 4.05 -6.79 -4.84
CA LEU A 97 4.85 -5.88 -5.65
C LEU A 97 6.35 -6.19 -5.44
N HIS A 98 6.91 -6.96 -6.37
CA HIS A 98 8.21 -7.64 -6.22
C HIS A 98 9.43 -6.75 -5.93
N ILE A 99 9.35 -5.45 -6.21
CA ILE A 99 10.45 -4.49 -6.04
C ILE A 99 10.15 -3.46 -4.94
N LEU A 100 8.97 -3.54 -4.31
CA LEU A 100 8.54 -2.60 -3.31
C LEU A 100 9.36 -2.80 -2.03
N LYS A 101 10.05 -1.74 -1.59
CA LYS A 101 10.88 -1.71 -0.38
C LYS A 101 10.24 -0.93 0.75
N TYR A 102 9.43 0.06 0.42
CA TYR A 102 8.74 0.92 1.38
C TYR A 102 7.24 0.89 1.12
N LEU A 103 6.47 0.59 2.17
CA LEU A 103 5.02 0.66 2.17
C LEU A 103 4.56 1.47 3.38
N LYS A 104 3.77 2.51 3.13
CA LYS A 104 2.99 3.21 4.17
C LYS A 104 1.51 3.12 3.86
N VAL A 105 0.71 2.76 4.86
CA VAL A 105 -0.74 2.70 4.77
C VAL A 105 -1.32 3.48 5.96
N SER A 106 -2.01 4.58 5.68
CA SER A 106 -2.71 5.40 6.68
C SER A 106 -4.22 5.26 6.46
N LEU A 107 -4.92 4.53 7.33
CA LEU A 107 -6.37 4.30 7.24
C LEU A 107 -7.05 4.91 8.45
N ASN A 108 -8.10 5.70 8.22
CA ASN A 108 -8.93 6.23 9.31
C ASN A 108 -9.73 5.11 9.97
N GLU A 109 -10.43 4.32 9.15
CA GLU A 109 -11.19 3.15 9.56
C GLU A 109 -10.98 2.05 8.52
N SER A 110 -10.97 0.80 8.99
CA SER A 110 -10.72 -0.37 8.16
C SER A 110 -11.61 -1.53 8.54
N TYR A 111 -12.17 -2.18 7.53
CA TYR A 111 -12.96 -3.40 7.68
C TYR A 111 -12.30 -4.54 6.93
N THR A 112 -12.30 -5.71 7.55
CA THR A 112 -11.77 -6.95 6.97
C THR A 112 -12.92 -7.93 6.81
N ASP A 113 -13.23 -8.30 5.57
CA ASP A 113 -14.29 -9.28 5.29
C ASP A 113 -13.77 -10.72 5.45
N GLU A 114 -12.49 -10.96 5.13
CA GLU A 114 -11.83 -12.26 5.27
C GLU A 114 -10.45 -12.10 5.90
N PRO A 115 -10.01 -12.99 6.81
CA PRO A 115 -8.69 -12.92 7.42
C PRO A 115 -7.58 -13.19 6.39
N LEU A 116 -6.47 -12.47 6.53
CA LEU A 116 -5.26 -12.77 5.78
C LEU A 116 -4.75 -14.15 6.22
N SER A 117 -4.26 -14.97 5.29
CA SER A 117 -3.65 -16.26 5.63
C SER A 117 -2.16 -16.09 5.94
N ILE A 118 -1.60 -16.99 6.75
CA ILE A 118 -0.16 -16.99 7.01
C ILE A 118 0.61 -17.23 5.69
N ALA A 119 1.66 -16.45 5.46
CA ALA A 119 2.49 -16.58 4.28
C ALA A 119 3.19 -17.95 4.26
N LYS A 120 3.05 -18.68 3.16
CA LYS A 120 3.72 -19.98 2.97
C LYS A 120 4.91 -19.89 2.03
N ASN A 121 4.70 -19.33 0.83
CA ASN A 121 5.68 -19.32 -0.26
C ASN A 121 5.76 -17.98 -1.01
N HIS A 122 5.13 -16.92 -0.49
CA HIS A 122 5.14 -15.60 -1.11
C HIS A 122 5.62 -14.59 -0.08
N TYR A 123 6.83 -14.08 -0.31
CA TYR A 123 7.48 -13.12 0.57
C TYR A 123 7.71 -11.81 -0.17
N SER A 124 7.46 -10.71 0.52
CA SER A 124 7.69 -9.37 0.02
C SER A 124 9.13 -8.93 0.27
N LEU A 125 9.63 -8.02 -0.57
CA LEU A 125 10.93 -7.36 -0.39
C LEU A 125 10.84 -6.08 0.45
N ILE A 126 9.69 -5.81 1.07
CA ILE A 126 9.50 -4.63 1.91
C ILE A 126 10.48 -4.67 3.08
N GLU A 127 11.31 -3.62 3.16
CA GLU A 127 12.26 -3.38 4.23
C GLU A 127 11.67 -2.43 5.27
N HIS A 128 10.78 -1.52 4.84
CA HIS A 128 10.17 -0.49 5.69
C HIS A 128 8.65 -0.53 5.58
N PHE A 129 7.99 -0.78 6.70
CA PHE A 129 6.54 -0.87 6.76
C PHE A 129 5.97 0.06 7.82
N VAL A 130 5.07 0.94 7.39
CA VAL A 130 4.41 1.93 8.25
C VAL A 130 2.91 1.74 8.18
N VAL A 131 2.30 1.46 9.33
CA VAL A 131 0.86 1.29 9.49
C VAL A 131 0.32 2.37 10.41
N ASP A 132 -0.34 3.33 9.81
CA ASP A 132 -0.95 4.46 10.50
C ASP A 132 -2.47 4.24 10.54
N SER A 133 -2.85 3.14 11.18
CA SER A 133 -4.22 2.66 11.36
C SER A 133 -4.28 1.70 12.54
N LYS A 134 -5.48 1.44 13.06
CA LYS A 134 -5.68 0.47 14.15
C LYS A 134 -5.55 -0.96 13.64
N TRP A 135 -4.69 -1.76 14.26
CA TRP A 135 -4.48 -3.16 13.89
C TRP A 135 -4.73 -4.09 15.07
N SER A 136 -5.32 -5.26 14.80
CA SER A 136 -5.28 -6.34 15.78
C SER A 136 -3.89 -6.99 15.79
N ILE A 137 -3.51 -7.56 16.94
CA ILE A 137 -2.26 -8.33 17.06
C ILE A 137 -2.20 -9.46 16.02
N ASP A 138 -3.32 -10.12 15.75
CA ASP A 138 -3.36 -11.23 14.80
C ASP A 138 -3.14 -10.74 13.36
N HIS A 139 -3.73 -9.61 12.98
CA HIS A 139 -3.50 -9.01 11.67
C HIS A 139 -2.03 -8.59 11.53
N LEU A 140 -1.43 -8.01 12.57
CA LEU A 140 0.00 -7.70 12.59
C LEU A 140 0.85 -8.96 12.38
N LYS A 141 0.63 -10.02 13.17
CA LYS A 141 1.38 -11.28 13.05
C LYS A 141 1.31 -11.87 11.64
N VAL A 142 0.10 -11.95 11.08
CA VAL A 142 -0.07 -12.51 9.74
C VAL A 142 0.59 -11.63 8.70
N SER A 143 0.43 -10.31 8.77
CA SER A 143 1.07 -9.39 7.83
C SER A 143 2.59 -9.52 7.85
N LEU A 144 3.17 -9.61 9.05
CA LEU A 144 4.62 -9.75 9.21
C LEU A 144 5.16 -11.07 8.66
N SER A 145 4.35 -12.13 8.58
CA SER A 145 4.78 -13.41 7.97
C SER A 145 5.16 -13.25 6.49
N TYR A 146 4.61 -12.24 5.81
CA TYR A 146 4.97 -11.89 4.44
C TYR A 146 6.28 -11.09 4.33
N LEU A 147 6.84 -10.58 5.43
CA LEU A 147 7.88 -9.54 5.42
C LEU A 147 9.20 -10.00 6.08
N PRO A 148 9.86 -11.07 5.60
CA PRO A 148 11.08 -11.60 6.24
C PRO A 148 12.28 -10.64 6.12
N GLN A 149 12.25 -9.68 5.20
CA GLN A 149 13.31 -8.68 4.99
C GLN A 149 13.04 -7.38 5.77
N LEU A 150 12.01 -7.35 6.62
CA LEU A 150 11.61 -6.15 7.34
C LEU A 150 12.72 -5.68 8.29
N ARG A 151 13.14 -4.43 8.11
CA ARG A 151 14.14 -3.74 8.94
C ARG A 151 13.52 -2.67 9.82
N ARG A 152 12.41 -2.08 9.36
CA ARG A 152 11.72 -1.00 10.08
C ARG A 152 10.23 -1.26 10.10
N LEU A 153 9.67 -1.34 11.30
CA LEU A 153 8.25 -1.39 11.54
C LEU A 153 7.83 -0.16 12.34
N SER A 154 6.85 0.57 11.84
CA SER A 154 6.17 1.63 12.58
C SER A 154 4.69 1.35 12.56
N TYR A 155 4.04 1.37 13.72
CA TYR A 155 2.59 1.28 13.79
C TYR A 155 2.03 2.24 14.84
N LYS A 156 0.79 2.68 14.62
CA LYS A 156 0.08 3.60 15.51
C LYS A 156 -0.51 2.84 16.70
N GLU A 157 -1.63 2.17 16.51
CA GLU A 157 -2.42 1.59 17.61
C GLU A 157 -2.58 0.07 17.44
N LEU A 158 -2.35 -0.68 18.52
CA LEU A 158 -2.61 -2.12 18.61
C LEU A 158 -3.85 -2.39 19.45
N LEU A 159 -4.81 -3.08 18.85
CA LEU A 159 -5.99 -3.61 19.52
C LEU A 159 -5.69 -5.03 20.00
N ASN A 160 -5.96 -5.30 21.28
CA ASN A 160 -5.97 -6.67 21.79
C ASN A 160 -7.05 -7.46 21.04
N SER A 161 -6.67 -8.59 20.46
CA SER A 161 -7.65 -9.47 19.84
C SER A 161 -8.45 -10.21 20.92
N TYR A 162 -9.76 -10.38 20.68
CA TYR A 162 -10.66 -11.16 21.55
C TYR A 162 -10.63 -12.66 21.25
N PHE A 163 -9.76 -13.12 20.33
CA PHE A 163 -9.71 -14.52 19.92
C PHE A 163 -8.48 -15.24 20.48
N ILE A 164 -8.77 -16.28 21.25
CA ILE A 164 -7.85 -17.21 21.90
C ILE A 164 -7.32 -18.22 20.88
N GLU A 165 -6.01 -18.49 20.98
CA GLU A 165 -5.23 -19.66 20.51
C GLU A 165 -5.52 -20.24 19.11
N THR A 166 -4.54 -20.14 18.21
CA THR A 166 -3.66 -21.27 17.80
C THR A 166 -2.86 -20.90 16.56
N CYS A 167 -1.55 -20.72 16.76
CA CYS A 167 -0.45 -21.17 15.90
C CYS A 167 0.79 -20.42 16.37
N SER A 168 1.47 -21.04 17.32
CA SER A 168 2.81 -20.70 17.80
C SER A 168 3.85 -21.02 16.73
N GLU A 169 3.71 -20.46 15.54
CA GLU A 169 4.86 -20.24 14.68
C GLU A 169 5.53 -18.98 15.20
N HIS A 170 6.71 -19.15 15.81
CA HIS A 170 7.53 -18.02 16.22
C HIS A 170 7.90 -17.23 14.98
N LEU A 171 7.23 -16.09 14.79
CA LEU A 171 7.60 -15.13 13.77
C LEU A 171 8.94 -14.49 14.15
N ILE A 172 10.01 -14.96 13.54
CA ILE A 172 11.36 -14.42 13.76
C ILE A 172 11.60 -13.31 12.73
N LEU A 173 11.55 -12.05 13.19
CA LEU A 173 11.96 -10.89 12.41
C LEU A 173 13.47 -10.65 12.55
N SER A 174 14.27 -11.54 11.95
CA SER A 174 15.73 -11.55 12.10
C SER A 174 16.44 -10.26 11.65
N ASN A 175 15.81 -9.49 10.76
CA ASN A 175 16.38 -8.27 10.19
C ASN A 175 15.86 -6.97 10.84
N LEU A 176 14.92 -7.06 11.79
CA LEU A 176 14.28 -5.89 12.38
C LEU A 176 15.30 -5.09 13.21
N ALA A 177 15.57 -3.87 12.79
CA ALA A 177 16.51 -2.96 13.45
C ALA A 177 15.80 -1.78 14.12
N HIS A 178 14.61 -1.40 13.63
CA HIS A 178 13.83 -0.31 14.19
C HIS A 178 12.38 -0.71 14.39
N LEU A 179 11.87 -0.47 15.60
CA LEU A 179 10.49 -0.62 15.97
C LEU A 179 10.00 0.71 16.55
N SER A 180 8.92 1.24 16.00
CA SER A 180 8.26 2.45 16.49
C SER A 180 6.79 2.15 16.78
N PHE A 181 6.34 2.60 17.94
CA PHE A 181 4.97 2.48 18.41
C PHE A 181 4.47 3.86 18.82
N GLN A 182 3.26 4.22 18.40
CA GLN A 182 2.66 5.51 18.73
C GLN A 182 1.27 5.29 19.32
N ASP A 183 1.20 5.06 20.62
CA ASP A 183 -0.07 5.08 21.35
C ASP A 183 -0.55 6.52 21.51
N GLU A 184 -1.81 6.79 21.14
CA GLU A 184 -2.46 8.08 21.42
C GLU A 184 -3.22 8.05 22.76
N ASN A 185 -3.19 6.92 23.50
CA ASN A 185 -3.89 6.75 24.79
C ASN A 185 -2.97 6.75 26.02
N ILE A 186 -1.71 7.21 25.91
CA ILE A 186 -0.75 7.36 27.02
C ILE A 186 -0.47 8.83 27.29
#